data_AF-A0A2D1VJ70-F1
#
_entry.id   AF-A0A2D1VJ70-F1
#
_cell.length_a   1.000
_cell.length_b   1.000
_cell.length_c   1.000
_cell.angle_alpha   90.00
_cell.angle_beta   90.00
_cell.angle_gamma   90.00
#
_symmetry.space_group_name_H-M   'P 1'
#
loop_
_entity.id
_entity.type
_entity.pdbx_description
1 polymer ?
#
loop_
_entity_poly.entity_id
_entity_poly.type
_entity_poly.pdbx_seq_one_letter_code
_entity_poly.pdbx_strand_id
1 'polypeptide(L)'
;SIKTILHPLPEPFVEFLLDDGGLFLPRTSSGDGEDALPTRVRITCPDLQAEDYHHWEEEDEDDEASARPSFPELENDVKESIQTLGGFVFPKLNWSAPKDTAWIATNGTLKCSSFSEIVLLLR
;
A
#
# COMPACT_ATOMS: atom_id res chain seq x y z
N SER A 1 8.92 25.94 -2.89
CA SER A 1 7.76 25.07 -3.09
C SER A 1 8.23 23.62 -3.09
N ILE A 2 7.44 22.69 -2.55
CA ILE A 2 7.75 21.25 -2.62
C ILE A 2 7.45 20.79 -4.05
N LYS A 3 8.32 19.95 -4.65
CA LYS A 3 8.04 19.37 -5.98
C LYS A 3 6.81 18.46 -5.86
N THR A 4 5.84 18.60 -6.76
CA THR A 4 4.56 17.90 -6.67
C THR A 4 4.09 17.49 -8.06
N ILE A 5 3.61 16.26 -8.17
CA ILE A 5 2.92 15.72 -9.35
C ILE A 5 1.47 15.49 -8.93
N LEU A 6 0.51 15.84 -9.79
CA LEU A 6 -0.92 15.71 -9.53
C LEU A 6 -1.49 14.61 -10.42
N HIS A 7 -2.15 13.64 -9.80
CA HIS A 7 -2.86 12.58 -10.50
C HIS A 7 -4.37 12.78 -10.32
N PRO A 8 -5.15 12.82 -11.42
CA PRO A 8 -6.59 12.72 -11.30
C PRO A 8 -6.95 11.33 -10.74
N LEU A 9 -7.72 11.29 -9.66
CA LEU A 9 -8.11 10.02 -9.07
C LEU A 9 -9.25 9.40 -9.90
N PRO A 10 -9.10 8.14 -10.36
CA PRO A 10 -10.20 7.41 -10.97
C PRO A 10 -11.38 7.30 -10.01
N GLU A 11 -12.61 7.41 -10.53
CA GLU A 11 -13.84 7.30 -9.73
C GLU A 11 -13.89 6.02 -8.88
N PRO A 12 -13.50 4.82 -9.39
CA PRO A 12 -13.44 3.61 -8.58
C PRO A 12 -12.45 3.68 -7.41
N PHE A 13 -11.37 4.46 -7.55
CA PHE A 13 -10.41 4.66 -6.46
C PHE A 13 -10.96 5.61 -5.39
N VAL A 14 -11.75 6.61 -5.80
CA VAL A 14 -12.44 7.51 -4.87
C VAL A 14 -13.49 6.73 -4.08
N GLU A 15 -14.30 5.90 -4.75
CA GLU A 15 -15.26 5.02 -4.08
C GLU A 15 -14.56 4.08 -3.08
N PHE A 16 -13.42 3.50 -3.46
CA PHE A 16 -12.60 2.69 -2.56
C PHE A 16 -12.10 3.44 -1.32
N LEU A 17 -11.72 4.72 -1.44
CA LEU A 17 -11.31 5.53 -0.29
C LEU A 17 -12.49 5.94 0.60
N LEU A 18 -13.70 6.00 0.06
CA LEU A 18 -14.92 6.35 0.79
C LEU A 18 -15.60 5.13 1.43
N ASP A 19 -15.19 3.92 1.06
CA ASP A 19 -15.72 2.69 1.61
C ASP A 19 -15.33 2.53 3.08
N ASP A 20 -16.33 2.55 3.97
CA ASP A 20 -16.22 2.30 5.41
C ASP A 20 -15.91 0.83 5.75
N GLY A 21 -15.68 -0.01 4.75
CA GLY A 21 -15.20 -1.37 4.91
C GLY A 21 -13.86 -1.43 5.64
N GLY A 22 -13.45 -2.64 6.02
CA GLY A 22 -12.17 -2.86 6.71
C GLY A 22 -10.97 -2.32 5.94
N LEU A 23 -9.85 -2.15 6.66
CA LEU A 23 -8.60 -1.69 6.06
C LEU A 23 -7.96 -2.81 5.23
N PHE A 24 -8.28 -2.84 3.95
CA PHE A 24 -7.68 -3.73 2.97
C PHE A 24 -6.88 -2.94 1.94
N LEU A 25 -5.70 -3.42 1.55
CA LEU A 25 -4.91 -2.81 0.49
C LEU A 25 -5.32 -3.37 -0.88
N PRO A 26 -5.38 -2.54 -1.94
CA PRO A 26 -5.61 -3.01 -3.30
C PRO A 26 -4.55 -4.02 -3.72
N ARG A 27 -4.92 -4.92 -4.62
CA ARG A 27 -3.97 -5.83 -5.25
C ARG A 27 -3.00 -5.04 -6.12
N THR A 28 -1.71 -5.23 -5.92
CA THR A 28 -0.65 -4.61 -6.73
C THR A 28 -0.12 -5.54 -7.81
N SER A 29 0.53 -4.95 -8.82
CA SER A 29 1.09 -5.68 -9.96
C SER A 29 2.22 -6.66 -9.62
N SER A 30 2.96 -6.46 -8.52
CA SER A 30 4.04 -7.38 -8.08
C SER A 30 3.60 -8.37 -7.00
N GLY A 31 2.29 -8.50 -6.73
CA GLY A 31 1.70 -9.43 -5.77
C GLY A 31 1.83 -8.98 -4.31
N ASP A 32 1.40 -9.81 -3.35
CA ASP A 32 1.37 -9.50 -1.90
C ASP A 32 2.77 -9.27 -1.27
N GLY A 33 3.86 -9.40 -2.05
CA GLY A 33 5.23 -9.19 -1.58
C GLY A 33 5.62 -7.72 -1.36
N GLU A 34 4.83 -6.77 -1.86
CA GLU A 34 5.04 -5.33 -1.72
C GLU A 34 3.92 -4.62 -0.95
N ASP A 35 3.28 -5.37 -0.07
CA ASP A 35 2.37 -4.81 0.92
C ASP A 35 3.11 -3.77 1.79
N ALA A 36 2.36 -2.79 2.27
CA ALA A 36 2.83 -1.75 3.19
C ALA A 36 3.12 -2.31 4.60
N LEU A 37 3.54 -3.58 4.69
CA LEU A 37 3.87 -4.25 5.92
C LEU A 37 5.25 -3.83 6.41
N PRO A 38 5.45 -3.74 7.74
CA PRO A 38 6.75 -3.37 8.29
C PRO A 38 7.82 -4.40 7.92
N THR A 39 9.06 -3.95 7.69
CA THR A 39 10.19 -4.82 7.31
C THR A 39 10.40 -6.00 8.26
N ARG A 40 10.06 -5.85 9.55
CA ARG A 40 10.13 -6.94 10.55
C ARG A 40 9.25 -8.16 10.23
N VAL A 41 8.21 -7.97 9.40
CA VAL A 41 7.29 -9.04 8.98
C VAL A 41 7.81 -9.76 7.73
N ARG A 42 8.74 -9.14 6.98
CA ARG A 42 9.37 -9.79 5.83
C ARG A 42 10.37 -10.82 6.35
N ILE A 43 10.07 -12.11 6.14
CA ILE A 43 10.95 -13.21 6.52
C ILE A 43 12.16 -13.20 5.59
N THR A 44 13.25 -12.55 6.01
CA THR A 44 14.52 -12.50 5.27
C THR A 44 15.56 -13.50 5.77
N CYS A 45 15.24 -14.31 6.78
CA CYS A 45 16.15 -15.26 7.40
C CYS A 45 15.90 -16.68 6.86
N PRO A 46 16.87 -17.29 6.13
CA PRO A 46 16.75 -18.67 5.66
C PRO A 46 16.57 -19.68 6.80
N ASP A 47 17.18 -19.41 7.96
CA ASP A 47 17.11 -20.30 9.14
C ASP A 47 15.72 -20.34 9.82
N LEU A 48 14.82 -19.41 9.48
CA LEU A 48 13.41 -19.44 9.90
C LEU A 48 12.51 -20.17 8.88
N GLN A 49 13.06 -20.67 7.77
CA GLN A 49 12.40 -21.59 6.84
C GLN A 49 12.55 -23.05 7.29
N ALA A 50 12.80 -23.28 8.59
CA ALA A 50 12.93 -24.62 9.15
C ALA A 50 11.66 -25.43 8.92
N GLU A 51 11.84 -26.72 8.65
CA GLU A 51 10.83 -27.70 8.22
C GLU A 51 9.72 -27.94 9.26
N ASP A 52 9.84 -27.34 10.46
CA ASP A 52 8.89 -27.38 11.57
C ASP A 52 8.00 -26.12 11.65
N TYR A 53 8.15 -25.17 10.72
CA TYR A 53 7.24 -24.03 10.57
C TYR A 53 5.95 -24.51 9.93
N HIS A 54 5.03 -25.03 10.74
CA HIS A 54 3.64 -25.21 10.32
C HIS A 54 3.04 -23.82 10.06
N HIS A 55 3.06 -23.38 8.79
CA HIS A 55 2.08 -22.42 8.32
C HIS A 55 0.74 -23.01 8.73
N TRP A 56 0.02 -22.35 9.63
CA TRP A 56 -1.36 -22.69 9.89
C TRP A 56 -2.02 -22.58 8.53
N GLU A 57 -2.38 -23.72 7.92
CA GLU A 57 -3.24 -23.73 6.75
C GLU A 57 -4.55 -23.12 7.25
N GLU A 58 -4.66 -21.79 7.15
CA GLU A 58 -5.94 -21.12 7.24
C GLU A 58 -6.75 -21.69 6.09
N GLU A 59 -7.69 -22.58 6.44
CA GLU A 59 -8.68 -23.13 5.52
C GLU A 59 -9.34 -21.96 4.78
N ASP A 60 -8.99 -21.84 3.50
CA ASP A 60 -9.62 -21.06 2.45
C ASP A 60 -9.74 -19.52 2.67
N GLU A 61 -8.62 -18.81 2.50
CA GLU A 61 -8.61 -17.38 2.10
C GLU A 61 -8.67 -17.16 0.57
N ASP A 62 -8.95 -18.21 -0.21
CA ASP A 62 -8.96 -18.12 -1.69
C ASP A 62 -10.18 -17.34 -2.23
N ASP A 63 -11.24 -17.17 -1.42
CA ASP A 63 -12.42 -16.38 -1.81
C ASP A 63 -12.24 -14.85 -1.60
N GLU A 64 -11.50 -14.42 -0.57
CA GLU A 64 -11.25 -12.99 -0.26
C GLU A 64 -10.18 -12.37 -1.17
N ALA A 65 -9.21 -13.18 -1.63
CA ALA A 65 -8.21 -12.71 -2.59
C ALA A 65 -8.85 -12.25 -3.90
N SER A 66 -9.94 -12.88 -4.35
CA SER A 66 -10.64 -12.53 -5.60
C SER A 66 -11.43 -11.21 -5.52
N ALA A 67 -11.71 -10.70 -4.32
CA ALA A 67 -12.58 -9.54 -4.08
C ALA A 67 -11.84 -8.20 -3.94
N ARG A 68 -10.52 -8.19 -3.73
CA ARG A 68 -9.77 -6.93 -3.56
C ARG A 68 -9.67 -6.16 -4.88
N PRO A 69 -9.99 -4.85 -4.89
CA PRO A 69 -9.86 -4.04 -6.10
C PRO A 69 -8.39 -3.90 -6.51
N SER A 70 -8.17 -3.61 -7.80
CA SER A 70 -6.84 -3.29 -8.34
C SER A 70 -6.91 -2.01 -9.17
N PHE A 71 -5.82 -1.25 -9.16
CA PHE A 71 -5.75 0.05 -9.84
C PHE A 71 -4.45 0.17 -10.66
N PRO A 72 -4.23 -0.71 -11.66
CA PRO A 72 -2.92 -0.85 -12.30
C PRO A 72 -2.44 0.42 -13.01
N GLU A 73 -3.33 1.20 -13.60
CA GLU A 73 -2.97 2.47 -14.24
C GLU A 73 -2.47 3.49 -13.21
N LEU A 74 -3.25 3.72 -12.15
CA LEU A 74 -2.89 4.62 -11.05
C LEU A 74 -1.62 4.15 -10.32
N GLU A 75 -1.48 2.84 -10.09
CA GLU A 75 -0.30 2.24 -9.47
C GLU A 75 0.96 2.57 -10.28
N ASN A 76 0.92 2.41 -11.61
CA ASN A 76 2.05 2.71 -12.49
C ASN A 76 2.37 4.20 -12.51
N ASP A 77 1.37 5.07 -12.64
CA ASP A 77 1.54 6.53 -12.64
C ASP A 77 2.18 7.02 -11.33
N VAL A 78 1.74 6.46 -10.20
CA VAL A 78 2.30 6.75 -8.88
C VAL A 78 3.72 6.20 -8.76
N LYS A 79 4.00 4.99 -9.24
CA LYS A 79 5.34 4.38 -9.21
C LYS A 79 6.35 5.20 -10.01
N GLU A 80 6.00 5.66 -11.20
CA GLU A 80 6.82 6.57 -12.00
C GLU A 80 7.04 7.91 -11.30
N SER A 81 5.99 8.45 -10.68
CA SER A 81 6.06 9.71 -9.94
C SER A 81 6.97 9.65 -8.72
N ILE A 82 6.94 8.54 -7.97
CA ILE A 82 7.84 8.30 -6.84
C ILE A 82 9.29 8.34 -7.32
N GLN A 83 9.60 7.63 -8.40
CA GLN A 83 10.95 7.62 -8.99
C GLN A 83 11.36 9.02 -9.44
N THR A 84 10.50 9.72 -10.16
CA THR A 84 10.73 11.09 -10.67
C THR A 84 10.97 12.11 -9.54
N LEU A 85 10.31 11.94 -8.40
CA LEU A 85 10.43 12.81 -7.24
C LEU A 85 11.60 12.45 -6.31
N GLY A 86 12.41 11.44 -6.64
CA GLY A 86 13.62 11.06 -5.90
C GLY A 86 13.44 9.87 -4.95
N GLY A 87 12.45 9.02 -5.20
CA GLY A 87 12.23 7.74 -4.52
C GLY A 87 11.39 7.82 -3.25
N PHE A 88 11.13 9.01 -2.71
CA PHE A 88 10.30 9.19 -1.52
C PHE A 88 9.35 10.37 -1.66
N VAL A 89 8.10 10.15 -1.28
CA VAL A 89 7.01 11.13 -1.40
C VAL A 89 6.16 11.12 -0.13
N PHE A 90 5.20 12.04 -0.05
CA PHE A 90 4.08 11.94 0.88
C PHE A 90 2.79 12.26 0.10
N PRO A 91 1.69 11.52 0.32
CA PRO A 91 0.44 11.78 -0.38
C PRO A 91 -0.31 12.96 0.25
N LYS A 92 -1.08 13.67 -0.59
CA LYS A 92 -2.10 14.60 -0.14
C LYS A 92 -3.22 14.67 -1.18
N LEU A 93 -4.43 14.92 -0.71
CA LEU A 93 -5.55 15.29 -1.58
C LEU A 93 -5.52 16.81 -1.82
N ASN A 94 -6.62 17.34 -2.37
CA ASN A 94 -6.73 18.73 -2.78
C ASN A 94 -6.42 19.70 -1.62
N TRP A 95 -6.85 19.37 -0.40
CA TRP A 95 -6.76 20.26 0.76
C TRP A 95 -5.84 19.77 1.88
N SER A 96 -5.88 18.49 2.20
CA SER A 96 -5.19 17.92 3.36
C SER A 96 -4.25 16.78 2.97
N ALA A 97 -3.18 16.64 3.76
CA ALA A 97 -2.38 15.43 3.85
C ALA A 97 -2.86 14.61 5.06
N PRO A 98 -2.72 13.28 5.05
CA PRO A 98 -3.29 12.41 6.07
C PRO A 98 -2.38 12.34 7.32
N LYS A 99 -2.23 13.48 8.00
CA LYS A 99 -1.27 13.63 9.13
C LYS A 99 -1.65 12.79 10.35
N ASP A 100 -2.92 12.51 10.49
CA ASP A 100 -3.54 11.71 11.54
C ASP A 100 -3.41 10.20 11.32
N THR A 101 -3.05 9.74 10.13
CA THR A 101 -2.81 8.31 9.84
C THR A 101 -1.32 7.93 9.90
N ALA A 102 -0.42 8.87 10.22
CA ALA A 102 1.02 8.58 10.31
C ALA A 102 1.36 7.44 11.30
N TRP A 103 0.50 7.15 12.27
CA TRP A 103 0.67 6.05 13.22
C TRP A 103 0.54 4.65 12.60
N ILE A 104 -0.18 4.52 11.48
CA ILE A 104 -0.34 3.22 10.79
C ILE A 104 0.81 2.93 9.82
N ALA A 105 1.56 3.95 9.42
CA ALA A 105 2.72 3.77 8.55
C ALA A 105 3.82 2.95 9.23
N THR A 106 4.50 2.12 8.43
CA THR A 106 5.61 1.26 8.86
C THR A 106 6.75 2.00 9.55
N ASN A 107 6.92 3.29 9.23
CA ASN A 107 7.99 4.15 9.73
C ASN A 107 7.50 5.26 10.67
N GLY A 108 6.19 5.32 10.99
CA GLY A 108 5.60 6.36 11.83
C GLY A 108 5.59 7.76 11.20
N THR A 109 5.76 7.88 9.89
CA THR A 109 5.81 9.15 9.15
C THR A 109 4.95 9.09 7.89
N LEU A 110 4.76 10.23 7.21
CA LEU A 110 4.06 10.28 5.92
C LEU A 110 4.95 9.90 4.72
N LYS A 111 6.17 9.41 4.97
CA LYS A 111 7.14 9.08 3.94
C LYS A 111 6.77 7.75 3.30
N CYS A 112 6.40 7.78 2.02
CA CYS A 112 6.07 6.63 1.20
C CYS A 112 7.14 6.40 0.12
N SER A 113 7.33 5.13 -0.23
CA SER A 113 8.21 4.61 -1.26
C SER A 113 7.50 3.68 -2.24
N SER A 114 6.26 3.28 -1.94
CA SER A 114 5.41 2.44 -2.79
C SER A 114 3.98 2.97 -2.89
N PHE A 115 3.23 2.46 -3.88
CA PHE A 115 1.80 2.72 -4.02
C PHE A 115 1.01 2.22 -2.79
N SER A 116 1.33 1.02 -2.29
CA SER A 116 0.70 0.44 -1.10
C SER A 116 0.82 1.34 0.13
N GLU A 117 1.99 1.95 0.37
CA GLU A 117 2.19 2.88 1.49
C GLU A 117 1.38 4.18 1.33
N ILE A 118 1.18 4.63 0.09
CA ILE A 118 0.32 5.80 -0.19
C ILE A 118 -1.14 5.47 0.10
N VAL A 119 -1.61 4.32 -0.37
CA VAL A 119 -2.99 3.88 -0.14
C VAL A 119 -3.25 3.67 1.35
N LEU A 120 -2.31 3.04 2.07
CA LEU A 120 -2.40 2.82 3.51
C LEU A 120 -2.58 4.13 4.29
N LEU A 121 -1.93 5.21 3.86
CA LEU A 121 -2.04 6.50 4.53
C LEU A 121 -3.31 7.28 4.15
N LEU A 122 -3.82 7.10 2.93
CA LEU A 122 -5.00 7.82 2.44
C LEU A 122 -6.32 7.20 2.91
N ARG A 123 -6.28 5.93 3.32
CA ARG A 123 -7.42 5.19 3.84
C ARG A 123 -7.53 5.30 5.37
#